data_AF-A0A7U7GBP7-F1
#
_entry.id   AF-A0A7U7GBP7-F1
#
_cell.length_a   1.000
_cell.length_b   1.000
_cell.length_c   1.000
_cell.angle_alpha   90.00
_cell.angle_beta   90.00
_cell.angle_gamma   90.00
#
_symmetry.space_group_name_H-M   'P 1'
#
loop_
_entity.id
_entity.type
_entity.pdbx_description
1 polymer ?
#
loop_
_entity_poly.entity_id
_entity_poly.type
_entity_poly.pdbx_seq_one_letter_code
_entity_poly.pdbx_strand_id
1 'polypeptide(L)' 'MTRRDKLLAAAQNNPAGLRFDDFETLLSRSGWTLDHQGGSHRIWYSPQGSRLPIQEGQVGKAKPYQVKQFLTIYQRENP' A
#
# COMPACT_ATOMS: atom_id res chain seq x y z
N MET A 1 -14.84 -11.91 5.69
CA MET A 1 -13.61 -11.08 5.60
C MET A 1 -13.20 -10.99 4.14
N THR A 2 -13.19 -9.78 3.57
CA THR A 2 -12.85 -9.55 2.17
C THR A 2 -11.34 -9.72 1.94
N ARG A 3 -10.89 -9.80 0.67
CA ARG A 3 -9.45 -9.82 0.35
C ARG A 3 -8.74 -8.55 0.86
N ARG A 4 -9.42 -7.39 0.76
CA ARG A 4 -8.93 -6.12 1.31
C ARG A 4 -8.68 -6.25 2.82
N ASP A 5 -9.66 -6.72 3.57
CA ASP A 5 -9.56 -6.80 5.04
C ASP A 5 -8.41 -7.72 5.46
N LYS A 6 -8.24 -8.87 4.78
CA LYS A 6 -7.15 -9.81 5.04
C LYS A 6 -5.78 -9.16 4.82
N LEU A 7 -5.63 -8.43 3.71
CA LEU A 7 -4.39 -7.72 3.39
C LEU A 7 -4.12 -6.54 4.32
N LEU A 8 -5.17 -5.82 4.72
CA LEU A 8 -5.06 -4.72 5.69
C LEU A 8 -4.60 -5.24 7.05
N ALA A 9 -5.21 -6.32 7.54
CA ALA A 9 -4.80 -6.97 8.78
C ALA A 9 -3.35 -7.49 8.71
N ALA A 10 -2.97 -8.10 7.58
CA ALA A 10 -1.59 -8.53 7.36
C ALA A 10 -0.59 -7.36 7.37
N ALA A 11 -0.94 -6.23 6.73
CA ALA A 11 -0.14 -5.02 6.72
C ALA A 11 0.01 -4.41 8.12
N GLN A 12 -1.05 -4.39 8.92
CA GLN A 12 -1.03 -3.90 10.31
C GLN A 12 -0.18 -4.80 11.22
N ASN A 13 -0.34 -6.12 11.12
CA ASN A 13 0.34 -7.08 11.98
C ASN A 13 1.82 -7.26 11.59
N ASN A 14 2.14 -7.29 10.30
CA ASN A 14 3.50 -7.46 9.80
C ASN A 14 3.74 -6.62 8.53
N PRO A 15 4.07 -5.32 8.69
CA PRO A 15 4.38 -4.44 7.55
C PRO A 15 5.54 -4.93 6.67
N ALA A 16 6.42 -5.79 7.18
CA ALA A 16 7.56 -6.35 6.43
C ALA A 16 7.24 -7.67 5.71
N GLY A 17 6.06 -8.24 5.93
CA GLY A 17 5.64 -9.53 5.40
C GLY A 17 4.93 -9.46 4.05
N LEU A 18 4.45 -8.28 3.65
CA LEU A 18 3.64 -8.14 2.43
C LEU A 18 4.47 -8.31 1.16
N ARG A 19 3.94 -9.09 0.21
CA ARG A 19 4.40 -9.08 -1.17
C ARG A 19 4.03 -7.75 -1.83
N PHE A 20 4.80 -7.32 -2.81
CA PHE A 20 4.62 -6.02 -3.44
C PHE A 20 3.30 -5.93 -4.22
N ASP A 21 2.91 -7.02 -4.90
CA ASP A 21 1.63 -7.16 -5.60
C ASP A 21 0.42 -7.20 -4.66
N ASP A 22 0.56 -7.82 -3.50
CA ASP A 22 -0.43 -7.77 -2.43
C ASP A 22 -0.57 -6.36 -1.86
N PHE A 23 0.53 -5.61 -1.76
CA PHE A 23 0.47 -4.21 -1.34
C PHE A 23 -0.24 -3.32 -2.36
N GLU A 24 -0.01 -3.49 -3.65
CA GLU A 24 -0.79 -2.80 -4.69
C GLU A 24 -2.27 -3.17 -4.65
N THR A 25 -2.55 -4.47 -4.49
CA THR A 25 -3.93 -4.96 -4.39
C THR A 25 -4.62 -4.30 -3.21
N LEU A 26 -3.93 -4.17 -2.07
CA LEU A 26 -4.43 -3.46 -0.90
C LEU A 26 -4.71 -1.99 -1.20
N LEU A 27 -3.79 -1.27 -1.86
CA LEU A 27 -3.96 0.14 -2.23
C LEU A 27 -5.19 0.33 -3.13
N SER A 28 -5.26 -0.40 -4.24
CA SER A 28 -6.37 -0.34 -5.19
C SER A 28 -7.71 -0.65 -4.52
N ARG A 29 -7.78 -1.71 -3.70
CA ARG A 29 -9.01 -2.08 -2.97
C ARG A 29 -9.34 -1.13 -1.81
N SER A 30 -8.37 -0.33 -1.38
CA SER A 30 -8.56 0.75 -0.40
C SER A 30 -8.99 2.07 -1.06
N GLY A 31 -9.24 2.08 -2.37
CA GLY A 31 -9.68 3.26 -3.11
C GLY A 31 -8.54 4.21 -3.52
N TRP A 32 -7.29 3.77 -3.38
CA TRP A 32 -6.15 4.55 -3.87
C TRP A 32 -6.06 4.43 -5.39
N THR A 33 -5.65 5.52 -6.03
CA THR A 33 -5.51 5.59 -7.48
C THR A 33 -4.04 5.58 -7.87
N LEU A 34 -3.67 4.75 -8.85
CA LEU A 34 -2.35 4.74 -9.46
C LEU A 34 -2.28 5.84 -10.52
N ASP A 35 -1.38 6.81 -10.33
CA ASP A 35 -1.23 7.96 -11.22
C ASP A 35 -0.16 7.71 -12.29
N HIS A 36 1.00 7.18 -11.89
CA HIS A 36 2.11 6.95 -12.80
C HIS A 36 2.84 5.64 -12.50
N GLN A 37 3.19 4.92 -13.56
CA GLN A 37 4.09 3.78 -13.55
C GLN A 37 5.25 4.04 -14.51
N GLY A 38 6.44 4.23 -13.94
CA GLY A 38 7.70 4.38 -14.67
C GLY A 38 8.73 3.38 -14.12
N GLY A 39 8.89 2.25 -14.81
CA GLY A 39 9.71 1.14 -14.31
C GLY A 39 9.16 0.53 -13.01
N SER A 40 10.04 0.26 -12.04
CA SER A 40 9.65 -0.33 -10.73
C SER A 40 8.96 0.65 -9.77
N HIS A 41 8.94 1.94 -10.11
CA HIS A 41 8.34 2.98 -9.28
C HIS A 41 6.88 3.20 -9.63
N ARG A 42 6.04 3.32 -8.60
CA ARG A 42 4.60 3.55 -8.73
C ARG A 42 4.21 4.70 -7.82
N ILE A 43 3.46 5.67 -8.35
CA ILE A 43 2.94 6.79 -7.56
C ILE A 43 1.45 6.56 -7.35
N TRP A 44 1.06 6.42 -6.08
CA TRP A 44 -0.33 6.26 -5.69
C TRP A 44 -0.83 7.52 -4.97
N TYR A 45 -2.11 7.81 -5.13
CA TYR A 45 -2.81 8.87 -4.41
C TYR A 45 -3.95 8.27 -3.59
N SER A 46 -4.07 8.69 -2.34
CA SER A 46 -5.18 8.31 -1.48
C SER A 46 -6.48 8.98 -1.94
N PRO A 47 -7.65 8.51 -1.47
CA PRO A 47 -8.93 9.16 -1.75
C PRO A 47 -8.97 10.65 -1.38
N GLN A 48 -8.17 11.09 -0.40
CA GLN A 48 -8.08 12.49 0.01
C GLN A 48 -6.86 13.22 -0.57
N GLY A 49 -6.16 12.63 -1.55
CA GLY A 49 -5.09 13.28 -2.32
C GLY A 49 -3.68 13.15 -1.74
N SER A 50 -3.47 12.32 -0.72
CA SER A 50 -2.13 12.06 -0.16
C SER A 50 -1.29 11.23 -1.13
N ARG A 51 -0.11 11.74 -1.49
CA ARG A 51 0.83 11.06 -2.40
C ARG A 51 1.67 10.00 -1.68
N LEU A 52 1.73 8.80 -2.24
CA LEU A 52 2.56 7.69 -1.76
C LEU A 52 3.36 7.07 -2.92
N PRO A 53 4.65 7.38 -3.05
CA PRO A 53 5.54 6.68 -3.96
C PRO A 53 5.94 5.32 -3.37
N ILE A 54 5.71 4.25 -4.12
CA ILE A 54 6.09 2.88 -3.75
C ILE A 54 7.07 2.28 -4.76
N GLN A 55 7.87 1.32 -4.29
CA GLN A 55 8.80 0.56 -5.13
C GLN A 55 8.94 -0.85 -4.56
N GLU A 56 9.12 -1.83 -5.43
CA GLU A 56 9.46 -3.19 -5.03
C GLU A 56 10.74 -3.20 -4.18
N GLY A 57 10.71 -3.94 -3.08
CA GLY A 57 11.86 -4.23 -2.24
C GLY A 57 12.59 -5.50 -2.69
N GLN A 58 13.37 -6.09 -1.79
CA GLN A 58 14.07 -7.33 -2.08
C GLN A 58 13.09 -8.51 -2.19
N VAL A 59 13.36 -9.42 -3.13
CA VAL A 59 12.65 -10.70 -3.28
C VAL A 59 11.13 -10.51 -3.42
N GLY A 60 10.71 -9.47 -4.15
CA GLY A 60 9.30 -9.21 -4.47
C GLY A 60 8.43 -8.75 -3.30
N LYS A 61 9.03 -8.30 -2.20
CA LYS A 61 8.31 -7.75 -1.04
C LYS A 61 8.12 -6.24 -1.14
N ALA A 62 7.05 -5.74 -0.53
CA ALA A 62 6.91 -4.31 -0.30
C ALA A 62 7.97 -3.82 0.70
N LYS A 63 8.44 -2.58 0.55
CA LYS A 63 9.34 -1.99 1.56
C LYS A 63 8.54 -1.70 2.84
N PRO A 64 8.99 -2.14 4.03
CA PRO A 64 8.19 -2.02 5.26
C PRO A 64 7.79 -0.59 5.60
N TYR A 65 8.66 0.38 5.29
CA TYR A 65 8.35 1.80 5.55
C TYR A 65 7.23 2.33 4.64
N GLN A 66 7.11 1.84 3.41
CA GLN A 66 6.04 2.26 2.48
C GLN A 66 4.69 1.73 2.93
N VAL A 67 4.67 0.50 3.45
CA VAL A 67 3.47 -0.09 4.07
C VAL A 67 3.06 0.71 5.31
N LYS A 68 4.02 1.11 6.15
CA LYS A 68 3.74 1.99 7.31
C LYS A 68 3.22 3.36 6.89
N GLN A 69 3.80 3.99 5.87
CA GLN A 69 3.33 5.26 5.32
C GLN A 69 1.88 5.17 4.84
N PHE A 70 1.53 4.10 4.11
CA PHE A 70 0.15 3.79 3.74
C PHE A 70 -0.75 3.71 4.98
N LEU A 71 -0.39 2.93 6.01
CA LEU A 71 -1.22 2.76 7.20
C LEU A 71 -1.45 4.07 7.94
N THR A 72 -0.43 4.91 8.08
CA THR A 72 -0.55 6.24 8.71
C THR A 72 -1.53 7.13 7.95
N ILE A 73 -1.41 7.18 6.62
CA ILE A 73 -2.33 7.96 5.78
C ILE A 73 -3.74 7.37 5.87
N TYR A 74 -3.87 6.06 5.71
CA TYR A 74 -5.14 5.35 5.74
C TYR A 74 -5.90 5.58 7.05
N GLN A 75 -5.23 5.48 8.20
CA GLN A 75 -5.83 5.73 9.51
C GLN A 75 -6.27 7.20 9.68
N ARG A 76 -5.47 8.15 9.20
CA ARG A 76 -5.86 9.57 9.24
C ARG A 76 -7.10 9.86 8.40
N GLU A 77 -7.24 9.17 7.27
CA GLU A 77 -8.32 9.36 6.31
C GLU A 77 -9.58 8.51 6.62
N ASN A 78 -9.46 7.52 7.51
CA ASN A 78 -10.53 6.61 7.93
C ASN A 78 -10.51 6.48 9.48
N PRO A 79 -11.03 7.49 10.21
CA PRO A 79 -11.05 7.51 11.68
C PRO A 79 -12.02 6.49 12.30
#